data_AF-A0A918GCC5-F1
#
_entry.id   AF-A0A918GCC5-F1
#
_cell.length_a   1.000
_cell.length_b   1.000
_cell.length_c   1.000
_cell.angle_alpha   90.00
_cell.angle_beta   90.00
_cell.angle_gamma   90.00
#
_symmetry.space_group_name_H-M   'P 1'
#
loop_
_entity.id
_entity.type
_entity.pdbx_description
1 polymer ?
#
loop_
_entity_poly.entity_id
_entity_poly.type
_entity_poly.pdbx_seq_one_letter_code
_entity_poly.pdbx_strand_id
1 'polypeptide(L)'
;MRQPEPLDAIDELRFFLDFAVPLCGADIAYKLRQWGHSREQAKNWLRGEAERAGGSLGENGDVLQFSDGRPRSGRAQNRVVRTASELARGVAAAALLAQLEGKSGVEAFGSFYGVTAGPAEADTARVQDGEDGAVGGAAGGTCPVRRPAA
;
A
#
# COMPACT_ATOMS: atom_id res chain seq x y z
N MET A 1 -32.78 14.93 -13.72
CA MET A 1 -31.52 14.45 -13.12
C MET A 1 -31.42 12.96 -13.42
N ARG A 2 -30.40 12.52 -14.16
CA ARG A 2 -30.18 11.08 -14.38
C ARG A 2 -29.71 10.47 -13.06
N GLN A 3 -30.32 9.37 -12.63
CA GLN A 3 -29.76 8.58 -11.54
C GLN A 3 -28.42 7.99 -12.01
N PRO A 4 -27.38 7.98 -11.15
CA PRO A 4 -26.14 7.29 -11.47
C PRO A 4 -26.43 5.82 -11.71
N GLU A 5 -25.76 5.22 -12.69
CA GLU A 5 -25.86 3.78 -12.94
C GLU A 5 -25.41 3.01 -11.68
N PRO A 6 -26.12 1.94 -11.30
CA PRO A 6 -25.72 1.12 -10.16
C PRO A 6 -24.33 0.52 -10.44
N LEU A 7 -23.43 0.62 -9.47
CA LEU A 7 -22.11 0.00 -9.54
C LEU A 7 -22.25 -1.51 -9.73
N ASP A 8 -21.32 -2.11 -10.46
CA ASP A 8 -21.26 -3.56 -10.50
C ASP A 8 -20.73 -4.13 -9.18
N ALA A 9 -20.92 -5.42 -8.96
CA ALA A 9 -20.54 -6.07 -7.70
C ALA A 9 -19.04 -5.98 -7.40
N ILE A 10 -18.18 -5.88 -8.42
CA ILE A 10 -16.74 -5.77 -8.21
C ILE A 10 -16.39 -4.33 -7.81
N ASP A 11 -17.05 -3.33 -8.39
CA ASP A 11 -16.84 -1.93 -8.08
C ASP A 11 -17.35 -1.55 -6.68
N GLU A 12 -18.48 -2.11 -6.23
CA GLU A 12 -18.93 -1.94 -4.84
C GLU A 12 -17.94 -2.54 -3.83
N LEU A 13 -17.40 -3.73 -4.16
CA LEU A 13 -16.40 -4.39 -3.33
C LEU A 13 -15.09 -3.61 -3.31
N ARG A 14 -14.64 -3.10 -4.46
CA ARG A 14 -13.46 -2.21 -4.56
C ARG A 14 -13.64 -0.98 -3.69
N PHE A 15 -14.77 -0.29 -3.82
CA PHE A 15 -15.06 0.91 -3.04
C PHE A 15 -15.01 0.64 -1.53
N PHE A 16 -15.57 -0.50 -1.09
CA PHE A 16 -15.46 -0.93 0.30
C PHE A 16 -14.00 -1.17 0.72
N LEU A 17 -13.23 -1.89 -0.09
CA LEU A 17 -11.84 -2.24 0.23
C LEU A 17 -10.90 -1.01 0.23
N ASP A 18 -11.09 -0.07 -0.68
CA ASP A 18 -10.33 1.19 -0.74
C ASP A 18 -10.41 1.97 0.58
N PHE A 19 -11.54 1.87 1.29
CA PHE A 19 -11.70 2.44 2.62
C PHE A 19 -11.25 1.51 3.75
N ALA A 20 -11.65 0.23 3.71
CA ALA A 20 -11.47 -0.71 4.81
C ALA A 20 -10.02 -1.18 4.97
N VAL A 21 -9.29 -1.37 3.86
CA VAL A 21 -7.92 -1.88 3.87
C VAL A 21 -6.95 -0.90 4.55
N PRO A 22 -6.94 0.42 4.25
CA PRO A 22 -6.09 1.37 4.97
C PRO A 22 -6.37 1.41 6.48
N LEU A 23 -7.64 1.36 6.88
CA LEU A 23 -8.03 1.33 8.30
C LEU A 23 -7.53 0.07 9.01
N CYS A 24 -7.70 -1.10 8.39
CA CYS A 24 -7.18 -2.35 8.92
C CYS A 24 -5.65 -2.33 8.99
N GLY A 25 -4.98 -1.78 7.97
CA GLY A 25 -3.53 -1.65 7.94
C GLY A 25 -3.00 -0.79 9.09
N ALA A 26 -3.65 0.33 9.38
CA ALA A 26 -3.28 1.20 10.49
C ALA A 26 -3.43 0.50 11.86
N ASP A 27 -4.54 -0.22 12.07
CA ASP A 27 -4.80 -0.99 13.30
C ASP A 27 -3.78 -2.13 13.48
N ILE A 28 -3.49 -2.88 12.42
CA ILE A 28 -2.49 -3.95 12.44
C ILE A 28 -1.10 -3.37 12.73
N ALA A 29 -0.70 -2.31 12.05
CA ALA A 29 0.59 -1.67 12.26
C ALA A 29 0.74 -1.14 13.70
N TYR A 30 -0.33 -0.60 14.28
CA TYR A 30 -0.35 -0.19 15.68
C TYR A 30 -0.16 -1.38 16.62
N LYS A 31 -0.92 -2.47 16.43
CA LYS A 31 -0.83 -3.70 17.25
C LYS A 31 0.56 -4.33 17.19
N LEU A 32 1.15 -4.43 16.00
CA LEU A 32 2.49 -4.99 15.83
C LEU A 32 3.55 -4.19 16.63
N ARG A 33 3.42 -2.86 16.69
CA ARG A 33 4.30 -2.00 17.52
C ARG A 33 4.07 -2.25 19.01
N GLN A 34 2.82 -2.37 19.44
CA GLN A 34 2.48 -2.60 20.85
C GLN A 34 2.92 -3.98 21.36
N TRP A 35 2.78 -5.02 20.53
CA TRP A 35 3.15 -6.38 20.89
C TRP A 35 4.67 -6.60 20.96
N GLY A 36 5.47 -5.65 20.45
CA GLY A 36 6.92 -5.74 20.49
C GLY A 36 7.48 -6.93 19.69
N HIS A 37 6.77 -7.36 18.64
CA HIS A 37 7.19 -8.51 17.85
C HIS A 37 8.54 -8.30 17.17
N SER A 38 9.33 -9.37 17.12
CA SER A 38 10.47 -9.40 16.22
C SER A 38 10.01 -9.36 14.76
N ARG A 39 10.88 -8.92 13.86
CA ARG A 39 10.55 -8.84 12.42
C ARG A 39 10.02 -10.17 11.86
N GLU A 40 10.61 -11.30 12.27
CA GLU A 40 10.18 -12.62 11.82
C GLU A 40 8.83 -13.04 12.43
N GLN A 41 8.57 -12.72 13.70
CA GLN A 41 7.25 -12.96 14.30
C GLN A 41 6.16 -12.15 13.61
N ALA A 42 6.43 -10.89 13.30
CA ALA A 42 5.50 -10.02 12.57
C ALA A 42 5.20 -10.58 11.17
N LYS A 43 6.23 -11.03 10.42
CA LYS A 43 6.04 -11.65 9.10
C LYS A 43 5.17 -12.91 9.17
N ASN A 44 5.45 -13.81 10.10
CA ASN A 44 4.69 -15.06 10.24
C ASN A 44 3.23 -14.79 10.61
N TRP A 45 2.99 -13.83 11.52
CA TRP A 45 1.64 -13.43 11.88
C TRP A 45 0.88 -12.81 10.70
N LEU A 46 1.53 -11.88 9.98
CA LEU A 46 0.95 -11.23 8.80
C LEU A 46 0.64 -12.22 7.68
N ARG A 47 1.50 -13.22 7.48
CA ARG A 47 1.25 -14.29 6.50
C ARG A 47 -0.01 -15.09 6.86
N GLY A 48 -0.15 -15.48 8.12
CA GLY A 48 -1.34 -16.20 8.58
C GLY A 48 -2.63 -15.37 8.44
N GLU A 49 -2.57 -14.05 8.67
CA GLU A 49 -3.71 -13.16 8.47
C GLU A 49 -4.02 -12.95 6.97
N ALA A 50 -2.99 -12.87 6.12
CA ALA A 50 -3.16 -12.77 4.67
C ALA A 50 -3.76 -14.04 4.05
N GLU A 51 -3.36 -15.23 4.51
CA GLU A 51 -3.92 -16.51 4.04
C GLU A 51 -5.43 -16.63 4.32
N ARG A 52 -5.92 -16.04 5.42
CA ARG A 52 -7.36 -16.00 5.74
C ARG A 52 -8.18 -15.20 4.72
N ALA A 53 -7.61 -14.17 4.10
CA ALA A 53 -8.26 -13.50 2.97
C ALA A 53 -8.42 -14.46 1.77
N GLY A 54 -7.42 -15.28 1.47
CA GLY A 54 -7.50 -16.30 0.43
C GLY A 54 -8.63 -17.32 0.67
N GLY A 55 -8.78 -17.77 1.93
CA GLY A 55 -9.88 -18.66 2.32
C GLY A 55 -11.28 -18.02 2.13
N SER A 56 -11.39 -16.71 2.42
CA SER A 56 -12.62 -15.93 2.22
C SER A 56 -13.03 -15.80 0.75
N LEU A 57 -12.09 -15.91 -0.18
CA LEU A 57 -12.31 -15.87 -1.63
C LEU A 57 -12.64 -17.23 -2.23
N GLY A 58 -11.98 -18.29 -1.73
CA GLY A 58 -12.00 -19.61 -2.35
C GLY A 58 -13.23 -20.47 -2.03
N GLU A 59 -13.49 -20.76 -0.75
CA GLU A 59 -14.36 -21.91 -0.41
C GLU A 59 -15.86 -21.68 -0.69
N ASN A 60 -16.35 -20.44 -0.72
CA ASN A 60 -17.78 -20.15 -0.89
C ASN A 60 -18.12 -18.95 -1.80
N GLY A 61 -17.13 -18.19 -2.28
CA GLY A 61 -17.37 -16.92 -2.96
C GLY A 61 -18.20 -15.93 -2.11
N ASP A 62 -18.17 -16.06 -0.78
CA ASP A 62 -19.02 -15.33 0.17
C ASP A 62 -18.75 -13.81 0.14
N VAL A 63 -17.59 -13.39 -0.36
CA VAL A 63 -17.30 -11.96 -0.54
C VAL A 63 -17.97 -11.37 -1.78
N LEU A 64 -18.21 -12.17 -2.84
CA LEU A 64 -19.00 -11.70 -3.99
C LEU A 64 -20.48 -11.58 -3.63
N GLN A 65 -20.92 -12.30 -2.59
CA GLN A 65 -22.24 -12.13 -2.00
C GLN A 65 -22.37 -10.80 -1.23
N PHE A 66 -21.27 -10.14 -0.86
CA PHE A 66 -21.34 -8.81 -0.25
C PHE A 66 -21.93 -7.78 -1.21
N SER A 67 -21.59 -7.90 -2.50
CA SER A 67 -21.81 -6.88 -3.51
C SER A 67 -22.81 -7.29 -4.59
N ASP A 68 -23.57 -8.38 -4.38
CA ASP A 68 -24.65 -8.77 -5.29
C ASP A 68 -25.95 -7.94 -5.12
N GLY A 69 -25.91 -6.90 -4.29
CA GLY A 69 -27.02 -5.98 -4.01
C GLY A 69 -28.21 -6.62 -3.28
N ARG A 70 -28.11 -7.88 -2.85
CA ARG A 70 -29.24 -8.57 -2.23
C ARG A 70 -29.28 -8.32 -0.72
N PRO A 71 -30.40 -7.81 -0.17
CA PRO A 71 -30.53 -7.66 1.26
C PRO A 71 -30.50 -9.04 1.93
N ARG A 72 -29.71 -9.15 2.99
CA ARG A 72 -29.58 -10.36 3.82
C ARG A 72 -29.91 -10.01 5.25
N SER A 73 -30.34 -11.01 6.01
CA SER A 73 -30.63 -10.87 7.44
C SER A 73 -30.06 -12.03 8.25
N GLY A 74 -29.93 -11.82 9.56
CA GLY A 74 -29.52 -12.85 10.52
C GLY A 74 -28.15 -13.45 10.20
N ARG A 75 -28.09 -14.78 10.14
CA ARG A 75 -26.82 -15.53 9.97
C ARG A 75 -26.14 -15.24 8.62
N ALA A 76 -26.92 -15.02 7.56
CA ALA A 76 -26.37 -14.74 6.23
C ALA A 76 -25.70 -13.36 6.19
N GLN A 77 -26.34 -12.35 6.78
CA GLN A 77 -25.76 -11.01 6.91
C GLN A 77 -24.47 -11.05 7.73
N ASN A 78 -24.49 -11.72 8.89
CA ASN A 78 -23.31 -11.83 9.76
C ASN A 78 -22.14 -12.53 9.06
N ARG A 79 -22.42 -13.55 8.24
CA ARG A 79 -21.39 -14.22 7.45
C ARG A 79 -20.76 -13.25 6.46
N VAL A 80 -21.57 -12.56 5.66
CA VAL A 80 -21.08 -11.60 4.66
C VAL A 80 -20.24 -10.48 5.30
N VAL A 81 -20.71 -9.88 6.39
CA VAL A 81 -19.96 -8.84 7.12
C VAL A 81 -18.63 -9.37 7.65
N ARG A 82 -18.62 -10.58 8.19
CA ARG A 82 -17.41 -11.24 8.68
C ARG A 82 -16.43 -11.50 7.55
N THR A 83 -16.88 -12.07 6.44
CA THR A 83 -16.05 -12.37 5.26
C THR A 83 -15.46 -11.10 4.64
N ALA A 84 -16.25 -10.03 4.51
CA ALA A 84 -15.76 -8.75 4.01
C ALA A 84 -14.69 -8.15 4.94
N SER A 85 -14.89 -8.27 6.26
CA SER A 85 -13.91 -7.81 7.26
C SER A 85 -12.62 -8.65 7.24
N GLU A 86 -12.74 -9.98 7.12
CA GLU A 86 -11.61 -10.91 7.00
C GLU A 86 -10.82 -10.66 5.71
N LEU A 87 -11.50 -10.39 4.60
CA LEU A 87 -10.86 -10.01 3.35
C LEU A 87 -10.07 -8.71 3.50
N ALA A 88 -10.71 -7.63 3.99
CA ALA A 88 -10.04 -6.34 4.15
C ALA A 88 -8.81 -6.43 5.06
N ARG A 89 -8.90 -7.20 6.16
CA ARG A 89 -7.77 -7.46 7.06
C ARG A 89 -6.67 -8.26 6.40
N GLY A 90 -6.98 -9.32 5.66
CA GLY A 90 -5.96 -10.12 5.00
C GLY A 90 -5.27 -9.38 3.86
N VAL A 91 -5.99 -8.55 3.10
CA VAL A 91 -5.38 -7.66 2.09
C VAL A 91 -4.45 -6.64 2.77
N ALA A 92 -4.89 -6.02 3.87
CA ALA A 92 -4.05 -5.11 4.64
C ALA A 92 -2.78 -5.81 5.19
N ALA A 93 -2.94 -7.03 5.70
CA ALA A 93 -1.82 -7.83 6.20
C ALA A 93 -0.84 -8.19 5.07
N ALA A 94 -1.35 -8.55 3.89
CA ALA A 94 -0.54 -8.81 2.70
C ALA A 94 0.23 -7.56 2.25
N ALA A 95 -0.41 -6.39 2.24
CA ALA A 95 0.23 -5.12 1.92
C ALA A 95 1.38 -4.78 2.89
N LEU A 96 1.16 -4.96 4.19
CA LEU A 96 2.18 -4.75 5.22
C LEU A 96 3.32 -5.79 5.12
N LEU A 97 3.00 -7.05 4.83
CA LEU A 97 3.98 -8.10 4.62
C LEU A 97 4.87 -7.76 3.42
N ALA A 98 4.28 -7.33 2.30
CA ALA A 98 4.99 -6.90 1.11
C ALA A 98 5.99 -5.77 1.44
N GLN A 99 5.58 -4.78 2.23
CA GLN A 99 6.48 -3.71 2.71
C GLN A 99 7.63 -4.23 3.56
N LEU A 100 7.38 -5.20 4.46
CA LEU A 100 8.44 -5.85 5.23
C LEU A 100 9.38 -6.71 4.37
N GLU A 101 8.95 -7.12 3.19
CA GLU A 101 9.77 -7.82 2.19
C GLU A 101 10.46 -6.87 1.21
N GLY A 102 10.28 -5.55 1.37
CA GLY A 102 10.90 -4.53 0.51
C GLY A 102 10.14 -4.25 -0.79
N LYS A 103 8.89 -4.70 -0.90
CA LYS A 103 7.97 -4.38 -2.01
C LYS A 103 7.12 -3.16 -1.65
N SER A 104 6.57 -2.49 -2.66
CA SER A 104 5.73 -1.31 -2.44
C SER A 104 4.33 -1.65 -1.89
N GLY A 105 3.78 -2.82 -2.24
CA GLY A 105 2.43 -3.22 -1.85
C GLY A 105 1.93 -4.47 -2.58
N VAL A 106 0.61 -4.61 -2.64
CA VAL A 106 -0.09 -5.71 -3.31
C VAL A 106 -1.25 -5.18 -4.16
N GLU A 107 -1.53 -5.84 -5.27
CA GLU A 107 -2.74 -5.60 -6.05
C GLU A 107 -3.84 -6.58 -5.61
N ALA A 108 -5.04 -6.07 -5.34
CA ALA A 108 -6.20 -6.89 -5.03
C ALA A 108 -7.44 -6.27 -5.69
N PHE A 109 -8.21 -7.11 -6.38
CA PHE A 109 -9.40 -6.68 -7.12
C PHE A 109 -9.17 -5.55 -8.13
N GLY A 110 -7.94 -5.31 -8.59
CA GLY A 110 -7.62 -4.20 -9.50
C GLY A 110 -7.34 -2.86 -8.82
N SER A 111 -7.35 -2.81 -7.49
CA SER A 111 -6.80 -1.69 -6.70
C SER A 111 -5.42 -2.06 -6.15
N PHE A 112 -4.54 -1.07 -6.00
CA PHE A 112 -3.22 -1.24 -5.38
C PHE A 112 -3.26 -0.79 -3.91
N TYR A 113 -2.75 -1.64 -3.01
CA TYR A 113 -2.67 -1.40 -1.57
C TYR A 113 -1.23 -1.45 -1.11
N GLY A 114 -0.67 -0.30 -0.73
CA GLY A 114 0.73 -0.19 -0.33
C GLY A 114 1.17 1.24 -0.14
N VAL A 115 2.48 1.44 0.02
CA VAL A 115 3.08 2.77 -0.05
C VAL A 115 3.28 3.07 -1.53
N THR A 116 2.46 3.97 -2.07
CA THR A 116 2.81 4.62 -3.33
C THR A 116 4.08 5.41 -3.07
N ALA A 117 5.14 5.13 -3.82
CA ALA A 117 6.27 6.04 -3.83
C ALA A 117 5.70 7.42 -4.16
N GLY A 118 5.81 8.38 -3.24
CA GLY A 118 5.57 9.78 -3.58
C GLY A 118 6.44 10.14 -4.80
N PRO A 119 6.03 11.09 -5.64
CA PRO A 119 6.79 11.43 -6.84
C PRO A 119 8.20 11.86 -6.42
N ALA A 120 9.16 10.95 -6.57
CA ALA A 120 10.55 11.29 -6.64
C ALA A 120 10.79 11.76 -8.08
N GLU A 121 11.39 12.94 -8.18
CA GLU A 121 12.03 13.50 -9.38
C GLU A 121 11.12 14.25 -10.38
N ALA A 122 10.96 15.56 -10.10
CA ALA A 122 11.30 16.53 -11.14
C ALA A 122 12.83 16.71 -11.13
N ASP A 123 13.55 15.69 -11.60
CA ASP A 123 14.94 15.82 -12.00
C ASP A 123 14.97 16.20 -13.48
N THR A 124 15.06 17.50 -13.76
CA THR A 124 15.54 18.04 -15.05
C THR A 124 15.81 19.53 -14.91
N ALA A 125 16.95 19.89 -14.31
CA ALA A 125 17.57 21.19 -14.58
C ALA A 125 19.05 21.26 -14.16
N ARG A 126 19.92 20.35 -14.61
CA ARG A 126 21.35 20.67 -14.84
C ARG A 126 21.90 19.87 -16.02
N VAL A 127 21.46 20.23 -17.22
CA VAL A 127 22.28 20.06 -18.42
C VAL A 127 23.39 21.10 -18.32
N GLN A 128 24.62 20.65 -18.11
CA GLN A 128 25.81 21.41 -18.45
C GLN A 128 26.05 21.21 -19.94
N ASP A 129 25.91 22.28 -20.72
CA ASP A 129 26.59 22.46 -21.99
C ASP A 129 27.15 23.90 -21.99
N GLY A 130 28.47 24.03 -22.17
CA GLY A 130 29.15 25.30 -22.49
C GLY A 130 28.80 25.75 -23.91
N GLU A 131 29.13 26.95 -24.40
CA GLU A 131 30.20 27.90 -24.11
C GLU A 131 29.80 29.33 -24.56
N ASP A 132 30.70 30.28 -24.27
CA ASP A 132 30.94 31.58 -24.91
C ASP A 132 30.28 32.87 -24.36
N GLY A 133 31.12 33.71 -23.72
CA GLY A 133 30.78 35.08 -23.35
C GLY A 133 31.77 35.81 -22.42
N ALA A 134 33.02 35.96 -22.87
CA ALA A 134 34.12 36.82 -22.44
C ALA A 134 33.99 37.91 -21.32
N VAL A 135 35.16 38.09 -20.66
CA VAL A 135 35.79 39.29 -20.04
C VAL A 135 35.65 39.52 -18.53
N GLY A 136 36.78 39.29 -17.82
CA GLY A 136 37.39 40.32 -16.97
C GLY A 136 37.59 39.99 -15.48
N GLY A 137 38.84 39.93 -15.03
CA GLY A 137 39.19 40.36 -13.67
C GLY A 137 39.95 39.38 -12.77
N ALA A 138 41.27 39.31 -12.97
CA ALA A 138 42.35 39.36 -11.97
C ALA A 138 42.34 38.51 -10.67
N ALA A 139 43.47 37.80 -10.50
CA ALA A 139 44.17 37.44 -9.26
C ALA A 139 43.49 36.44 -8.31
N GLY A 140 44.12 35.37 -7.80
CA GLY A 140 45.50 34.91 -7.78
C GLY A 140 45.59 33.82 -6.69
N GLY A 141 46.55 32.89 -6.81
CA GLY A 141 47.06 32.14 -5.65
C GLY A 141 46.64 30.66 -5.50
N THR A 142 47.48 29.77 -6.06
CA THR A 142 48.04 28.56 -5.42
C THR A 142 47.13 27.45 -4.84
N CYS A 143 47.16 26.27 -5.47
CA CYS A 143 47.07 24.93 -4.84
C CYS A 143 48.27 24.68 -3.89
N PRO A 144 48.37 23.60 -3.04
CA PRO A 144 47.61 22.34 -3.05
C PRO A 144 47.26 21.65 -1.69
N VAL A 145 46.38 20.64 -1.77
CA VAL A 145 46.34 19.31 -1.10
C VAL A 145 46.94 19.11 0.31
N ARG A 146 46.12 18.56 1.25
CA ARG A 146 46.50 17.41 2.13
C ARG A 146 45.32 16.80 2.92
N ARG A 147 45.20 15.46 2.85
CA ARG A 147 44.63 14.52 3.86
C ARG A 147 45.81 13.63 4.34
N PRO A 148 45.67 12.74 5.35
CA PRO A 148 44.92 12.77 6.61
C PRO A 148 45.84 12.44 7.83
N ALA A 149 45.29 12.41 9.06
CA ALA A 149 45.49 11.35 10.10
C ALA A 149 45.26 11.86 11.54
N ALA A 150 44.40 11.16 12.29
CA ALA A 150 44.64 10.64 13.64
C ALA A 150 43.54 9.62 13.97
#